data_AF-A0A108T2Z0-F1
#
_entry.id   AF-A0A108T2Z0-F1
#
_cell.length_a   1.000
_cell.length_b   1.000
_cell.length_c   1.000
_cell.angle_alpha   90.00
_cell.angle_beta   90.00
_cell.angle_gamma   90.00
#
_symmetry.space_group_name_H-M   'P 1'
#
loop_
_entity.id
_entity.type
_entity.pdbx_description
1 polymer ?
#
loop_
_entity_poly.entity_id
_entity_poly.type
_entity_poly.pdbx_seq_one_letter_code
_entity_poly.pdbx_strand_id
1 'polypeptide(L)'
;MVPVWMNAKCLLMTVSQECVVNFLVSTRHTYVAQNTLAVVQVMYGVDDTYISVRYHHLIPKSHQLILLKLKYKKTEDNRLNIYIESNDPVVSILSASDFSRLEFKNEVIKEFPQDAIDAVEV
;
A
#
# COMPACT_ATOMS: atom_id res chain seq x y z
N MET A 1 24.24 0.60 -17.22
CA MET A 1 23.12 1.54 -17.40
C MET A 1 21.95 1.01 -16.58
N VAL A 2 21.68 1.59 -15.41
CA VAL A 2 20.53 1.17 -14.57
C VAL A 2 19.29 1.82 -15.18
N PRO A 3 18.22 1.08 -15.52
CA PRO A 3 17.05 1.70 -16.11
C PRO A 3 16.42 2.64 -15.08
N VAL A 4 16.11 3.82 -15.56
CA VAL A 4 15.51 4.94 -14.86
C VAL A 4 14.29 4.50 -14.05
N TRP A 5 14.10 5.17 -12.92
CA TRP A 5 12.93 5.21 -12.04
C TRP A 5 11.64 5.66 -12.78
N MET A 6 11.35 5.10 -13.95
CA MET A 6 10.51 5.75 -14.95
C MET A 6 9.01 5.52 -14.75
N ASN A 7 8.57 4.68 -13.81
CA ASN A 7 7.15 4.41 -13.58
C ASN A 7 6.83 3.97 -12.14
N ALA A 8 7.48 4.57 -11.12
CA ALA A 8 6.96 4.44 -9.77
C ALA A 8 5.62 5.16 -9.72
N LYS A 9 4.53 4.41 -9.47
CA LYS A 9 3.22 5.01 -9.22
C LYS A 9 2.94 4.88 -7.73
N CYS A 10 2.44 5.96 -7.17
CA CYS A 10 1.83 5.90 -5.86
C CYS A 10 0.34 5.60 -6.05
N LEU A 11 -0.22 4.76 -5.19
CA LEU A 11 -1.65 4.66 -5.01
C LEU A 11 -1.98 5.11 -3.60
N LEU A 12 -3.11 5.78 -3.45
CA LEU A 12 -3.63 6.21 -2.17
C LEU A 12 -4.90 5.43 -1.89
N MET A 13 -4.87 4.61 -0.84
CA MET A 13 -6.08 4.07 -0.25
C MET A 13 -6.38 4.84 1.03
N THR A 14 -7.59 5.36 1.16
CA THR A 14 -8.04 6.03 2.37
C THR A 14 -9.11 5.21 3.05
N VAL A 15 -8.93 4.99 4.35
CA VAL A 15 -9.88 4.34 5.25
C VAL A 15 -10.51 5.43 6.12
N SER A 16 -11.82 5.66 5.99
CA SER A 16 -12.46 6.84 6.60
C SER A 16 -12.78 6.70 8.09
N GLN A 17 -12.96 5.48 8.60
CA GLN A 17 -13.32 5.16 9.99
C GLN A 17 -12.83 3.76 10.34
N GLU A 18 -13.16 3.27 11.55
CA GLU A 18 -12.72 1.96 12.05
C GLU A 18 -12.95 0.84 11.04
N CYS A 19 -11.89 0.21 10.58
CA CYS A 19 -12.02 -0.79 9.52
C CYS A 19 -10.84 -1.75 9.55
N VAL A 20 -11.15 -3.00 9.24
CA VAL A 20 -10.14 -4.01 8.91
C VAL A 20 -10.20 -4.25 7.41
N VAL A 21 -9.08 -4.08 6.73
CA VAL A 21 -8.96 -4.27 5.28
C VAL A 21 -7.80 -5.20 5.00
N ASN A 22 -8.04 -6.19 4.15
CA ASN A 22 -7.00 -7.01 3.57
C ASN A 22 -7.00 -6.79 2.05
N PHE A 23 -5.83 -6.53 1.47
CA PHE A 23 -5.70 -6.35 0.03
C PHE A 23 -4.38 -6.93 -0.49
N LEU A 24 -4.39 -7.31 -1.78
CA LEU A 24 -3.19 -7.68 -2.51
C LEU A 24 -2.59 -6.46 -3.17
N VAL A 25 -1.27 -6.37 -3.15
CA VAL A 25 -0.49 -5.50 -4.01
C VAL A 25 0.41 -6.36 -4.88
N SER A 26 0.30 -6.21 -6.19
CA SER A 26 1.19 -6.85 -7.15
C SER A 26 1.71 -5.84 -8.17
N THR A 27 2.83 -6.18 -8.82
CA THR A 27 3.34 -5.42 -9.96
C THR A 27 2.77 -5.97 -11.26
N ARG A 28 2.36 -5.12 -12.19
CA ARG A 28 1.86 -5.52 -13.51
C ARG A 28 3.02 -5.70 -14.50
N HIS A 29 3.83 -6.74 -14.34
CA HIS A 29 4.72 -7.17 -15.42
C HIS A 29 4.14 -8.39 -16.12
N THR A 30 3.53 -8.18 -17.29
CA THR A 30 2.82 -9.20 -18.07
C THR A 30 3.72 -10.33 -18.57
N TYR A 31 5.06 -10.17 -18.53
CA TYR A 31 6.02 -11.07 -19.18
C TYR A 31 7.31 -11.35 -18.39
N VAL A 32 7.38 -11.00 -17.09
CA VAL A 32 8.60 -11.21 -16.29
C VAL A 32 8.28 -12.03 -15.04
N ALA A 33 9.03 -13.10 -14.81
CA ALA A 33 8.94 -13.98 -13.63
C ALA A 33 9.35 -13.31 -12.30
N GLN A 34 9.50 -11.99 -12.29
CA GLN A 34 9.99 -11.18 -11.17
C GLN A 34 8.88 -10.28 -10.61
N ASN A 35 7.61 -10.67 -10.72
CA ASN A 35 6.51 -9.94 -10.09
C ASN A 35 6.58 -10.13 -8.57
N THR A 36 6.33 -9.05 -7.83
CA THR A 36 6.04 -9.17 -6.39
C THR A 36 4.55 -9.35 -6.20
N LEU A 37 4.19 -10.13 -5.18
CA LEU A 37 2.85 -10.23 -4.67
C LEU A 37 2.95 -10.15 -3.15
N ALA A 38 2.31 -9.15 -2.57
CA ALA A 38 2.20 -9.00 -1.13
C ALA A 38 0.74 -8.94 -0.72
N VAL A 39 0.42 -9.55 0.42
CA VAL A 39 -0.83 -9.32 1.13
C VAL A 39 -0.59 -8.26 2.19
N VAL A 40 -1.47 -7.27 2.25
CA VAL A 40 -1.43 -6.18 3.22
C VAL A 40 -2.66 -6.28 4.10
N GLN A 41 -2.46 -6.22 5.41
CA GLN A 41 -3.51 -6.09 6.41
C GLN A 41 -3.43 -4.71 7.05
N VAL A 42 -4.56 -4.01 7.03
CA VAL A 42 -4.76 -2.74 7.69
C VAL A 42 -5.80 -2.95 8.77
N MET A 43 -5.46 -2.62 10.00
CA MET A 43 -6.38 -2.46 11.10
C MET A 43 -6.34 -0.99 11.51
N TYR A 44 -7.49 -0.34 11.45
CA TYR A 44 -7.64 1.05 11.87
C TYR A 44 -8.74 1.13 12.93
N GLY A 45 -8.40 1.62 14.12
CA GLY A 45 -9.33 2.18 15.10
C GLY A 45 -9.12 3.70 15.21
N VAL A 46 -10.14 4.45 15.65
CA VAL A 46 -10.04 5.93 15.71
C VAL A 46 -8.96 6.38 16.70
N ASP A 47 -8.68 5.59 17.73
CA ASP A 47 -7.55 5.81 18.64
C ASP A 47 -6.24 5.27 18.02
N ASP A 48 -5.16 6.05 18.14
CA ASP A 48 -3.83 5.76 17.59
C ASP A 48 -3.26 4.44 18.11
N THR A 49 -3.73 3.99 19.28
CA THR A 49 -3.38 2.69 19.86
C THR A 49 -3.83 1.48 19.02
N TYR A 50 -4.79 1.67 18.11
CA TYR A 50 -5.39 0.60 17.30
C TYR A 50 -5.12 0.75 15.80
N ILE A 51 -3.97 1.35 15.43
CA ILE A 51 -3.52 1.45 14.04
C ILE A 51 -2.40 0.45 13.78
N SER A 52 -2.59 -0.44 12.81
CA SER A 52 -1.57 -1.40 12.38
C SER A 52 -1.67 -1.64 10.88
N VAL A 53 -0.57 -1.40 10.17
CA VAL A 53 -0.43 -1.72 8.75
C VAL A 53 0.74 -2.68 8.58
N ARG A 54 0.44 -3.91 8.19
CA ARG A 54 1.42 -4.99 8.06
C ARG A 54 1.31 -5.65 6.69
N TYR A 55 2.42 -6.17 6.18
CA TYR A 55 2.40 -6.88 4.91
C TYR A 55 3.34 -8.08 4.88
N HIS A 56 2.97 -9.06 4.07
CA HIS A 56 3.73 -10.28 3.86
C HIS A 56 3.93 -10.52 2.36
N HIS A 57 5.16 -10.83 1.95
CA HIS A 57 5.43 -11.26 0.58
C HIS A 57 4.97 -12.70 0.38
N LEU A 58 3.99 -12.90 -0.51
CA LEU A 58 3.56 -14.22 -0.96
C LEU A 58 4.50 -14.76 -2.05
N ILE A 59 5.00 -13.87 -2.91
CA ILE A 59 6.09 -14.16 -3.84
C ILE A 59 7.31 -13.38 -3.35
N PRO A 60 8.42 -14.05 -2.97
CA PRO A 60 9.61 -13.38 -2.46
C PRO A 60 10.15 -12.37 -3.46
N LYS A 61 10.74 -11.30 -2.95
CA LYS A 61 11.42 -10.30 -3.77
C LYS A 61 12.62 -10.94 -4.47
N SER A 62 12.48 -11.26 -5.75
CA SER A 62 13.52 -11.92 -6.53
C SER A 62 14.61 -10.96 -7.02
N HIS A 63 14.39 -9.64 -6.92
CA HIS A 63 15.30 -8.64 -7.46
C HIS A 63 15.24 -7.30 -6.73
N GLN A 64 16.40 -6.61 -6.62
CA GLN A 64 16.49 -5.30 -5.97
C GLN A 64 15.68 -4.20 -6.66
N LEU A 65 15.41 -4.37 -7.96
CA LEU A 65 14.68 -3.40 -8.80
C LEU A 65 13.17 -3.36 -8.55
N ILE A 66 12.61 -4.33 -7.81
CA ILE A 66 11.18 -4.35 -7.48
C ILE A 66 10.96 -3.40 -6.29
N LEU A 67 10.24 -2.30 -6.53
CA LEU A 67 9.81 -1.37 -5.49
C LEU A 67 8.44 -1.80 -4.97
N LEU A 68 8.36 -2.04 -3.67
CA LEU A 68 7.12 -2.00 -2.92
C LEU A 68 7.46 -1.27 -1.63
N LYS A 69 6.90 -0.07 -1.46
CA LYS A 69 6.95 0.67 -0.20
C LYS A 69 5.54 1.00 0.22
N LEU A 70 5.26 0.68 1.46
CA LEU A 70 3.97 0.92 2.09
C LEU A 70 4.20 1.85 3.27
N LYS A 71 3.55 3.01 3.23
CA LYS A 71 3.50 3.94 4.36
C LYS A 71 2.07 4.26 4.70
N TYR A 72 1.82 4.77 5.89
CA TYR A 72 0.51 5.23 6.28
C TYR A 72 0.57 6.48 7.15
N LYS A 73 -0.50 7.26 7.13
CA LYS A 73 -0.66 8.45 7.95
C LYS A 73 -2.11 8.64 8.34
N LYS A 74 -2.34 8.87 9.63
CA LYS A 74 -3.64 9.35 10.11
C LYS A 74 -3.75 10.85 9.82
N THR A 75 -4.87 11.27 9.27
CA THR A 75 -5.19 12.67 9.01
C THR A 75 -5.97 13.30 10.17
N GLU A 76 -6.02 14.62 10.21
CA GLU A 76 -6.73 15.38 11.27
C GLU A 76 -8.23 15.08 11.31
N ASP A 77 -8.84 14.69 10.18
CA ASP A 77 -10.23 14.28 10.05
C ASP A 77 -10.47 12.79 10.39
N ASN A 78 -9.54 12.16 11.11
CA ASN A 78 -9.60 10.75 11.53
C ASN A 78 -9.75 9.76 10.38
N ARG A 79 -9.08 10.01 9.25
CA ARG A 79 -8.95 9.05 8.16
C ARG A 79 -7.54 8.48 8.18
N LEU A 80 -7.40 7.24 7.74
CA LEU A 80 -6.10 6.59 7.57
C LEU A 80 -5.77 6.53 6.08
N ASN A 81 -4.75 7.27 5.67
CA ASN A 81 -4.19 7.19 4.32
C ASN A 81 -3.11 6.12 4.29
N ILE A 82 -3.17 5.25 3.29
CA ILE A 82 -2.19 4.22 2.98
C ILE A 82 -1.59 4.57 1.62
N TYR A 83 -0.29 4.79 1.62
CA TYR A 83 0.51 5.15 0.46
C TYR A 83 1.25 3.91 -0.04
N ILE A 84 0.99 3.56 -1.29
CA ILE A 84 1.54 2.36 -1.94
C ILE A 84 2.41 2.81 -3.09
N GLU A 85 3.72 2.81 -2.94
CA GLU A 85 4.67 3.09 -4.02
C GLU A 85 5.21 1.77 -4.58
N SER A 86 5.01 1.57 -5.87
CA SER A 86 5.47 0.37 -6.56
C SER A 86 5.65 0.61 -8.06
N ASN A 87 6.40 -0.28 -8.72
CA ASN A 87 6.54 -0.30 -10.19
C ASN A 87 5.22 -0.81 -10.80
N ASP A 88 4.39 0.08 -11.33
CA ASP A 88 3.08 -0.25 -11.93
C ASP A 88 2.19 -1.18 -11.05
N PRO A 89 1.73 -0.69 -9.88
CA PRO A 89 0.97 -1.48 -8.93
C PRO A 89 -0.43 -1.84 -9.42
N VAL A 90 -0.86 -3.03 -9.04
CA VAL A 90 -2.23 -3.52 -9.09
C VAL A 90 -2.66 -3.81 -7.66
N VAL A 91 -3.76 -3.21 -7.25
CA VAL A 91 -4.36 -3.43 -5.93
C VAL A 91 -5.67 -4.17 -6.09
N SER A 92 -5.87 -5.19 -5.30
CA SER A 92 -7.12 -5.96 -5.25
C SER A 92 -7.55 -6.11 -3.81
N ILE A 93 -8.71 -5.54 -3.46
CA ILE A 93 -9.27 -5.65 -2.11
C ILE A 93 -9.77 -7.09 -1.94
N LEU A 94 -9.21 -7.82 -0.98
CA LEU A 94 -9.59 -9.19 -0.66
C LEU A 94 -10.81 -9.21 0.26
N SER A 95 -10.81 -8.33 1.25
CA SER A 95 -11.88 -8.21 2.23
C SER A 95 -11.81 -6.85 2.93
N ALA A 96 -12.96 -6.31 3.29
CA ALA A 96 -13.08 -5.19 4.20
C ALA A 96 -14.20 -5.46 5.19
N SER A 97 -14.07 -5.01 6.44
CA SER A 97 -15.19 -5.06 7.40
C SER A 97 -16.35 -4.17 6.94
N ASP A 98 -16.04 -3.06 6.26
CA ASP A 98 -17.01 -2.17 5.63
C ASP A 98 -16.39 -1.50 4.40
N PHE A 99 -16.84 -1.90 3.20
CA PHE A 99 -16.34 -1.35 1.94
C PHE A 99 -16.72 0.11 1.71
N SER A 100 -17.78 0.61 2.35
CA SER A 100 -18.19 2.02 2.22
C SER A 100 -17.17 2.98 2.84
N ARG A 101 -16.26 2.46 3.67
CA ARG A 101 -15.19 3.22 4.33
C ARG A 101 -13.92 3.33 3.50
N LEU A 102 -13.88 2.72 2.31
CA LEU A 102 -12.71 2.67 1.47
C LEU A 102 -12.83 3.59 0.27
N GLU A 103 -11.85 4.47 0.12
CA GLU A 103 -11.66 5.26 -1.07
C GLU A 103 -10.30 4.91 -1.67
N PHE A 104 -10.28 4.63 -2.98
CA PHE A 104 -9.05 4.33 -3.68
C PHE A 104 -8.81 5.36 -4.78
N LYS A 105 -7.68 6.05 -4.69
CA LYS A 105 -7.26 7.09 -5.62
C LYS A 105 -5.97 6.67 -6.29
N ASN A 106 -6.01 6.66 -7.61
CA ASN A 106 -4.83 6.44 -8.45
C ASN A 106 -4.24 7.81 -8.79
N GLU A 107 -3.36 8.31 -7.92
CA GLU A 107 -2.75 9.63 -8.04
C GLU A 107 -1.24 9.51 -8.16
N VAL A 108 -0.65 10.30 -9.06
CA VAL A 108 0.81 10.42 -9.14
C VAL A 108 1.28 11.31 -8.00
N ILE A 109 1.49 10.71 -6.83
CA ILE A 109 2.12 11.39 -5.70
C ILE A 109 3.62 11.47 -5.97
N LYS A 110 4.17 12.69 -5.96
CA LYS A 110 5.60 12.93 -6.22
C LYS A 110 6.48 12.55 -5.02
N GLU A 111 5.98 12.76 -3.81
CA GLU A 111 6.68 12.49 -2.55
C GLU A 111 5.68 12.10 -1.45
N PHE A 112 6.08 11.16 -0.58
CA PHE A 112 5.30 10.83 0.61
C PHE A 112 5.31 11.95 1.64
N PRO A 113 4.26 12.09 2.48
CA PRO A 113 4.32 12.97 3.64
C PRO A 113 5.53 12.62 4.52
N GLN A 114 6.25 13.64 5.02
CA GLN A 114 7.46 13.44 5.82
C GLN A 114 7.21 12.67 7.12
N ASP A 115 6.00 12.79 7.67
CA ASP A 115 5.54 12.15 8.90
C ASP A 115 4.76 10.85 8.66
N ALA A 116 4.76 10.31 7.44
CA ALA A 116 4.16 9.02 7.16
C ALA A 116 4.99 7.87 7.77
N ILE A 117 4.29 6.96 8.45
CA ILE A 117 4.87 5.82 9.16
C ILE A 117 5.07 4.66 8.19
N ASP A 118 6.21 3.99 8.26
CA ASP A 118 6.47 2.77 7.47
C ASP A 118 5.59 1.61 7.95
N ALA A 119 4.95 0.92 6.99
CA ALA A 119 4.27 -0.34 7.28
C ALA A 119 5.28 -1.41 7.69
N VAL A 120 4.83 -2.37 8.49
CA VAL A 120 5.69 -3.44 9.02
C VAL A 120 5.67 -4.64 8.07
N GLU A 121 6.84 -4.99 7.53
CA GLU A 121 7.05 -6.29 6.87
C GLU A 121 7.16 -7.40 7.92
N VAL A 122 6.42 -8.50 7.73
CA VAL A 122 6.36 -9.62 8.68
C VAL A 122 6.74 -10.94 8.02
#